data_AF-I8V5X3-F1
#
_entry.id   AF-I8V5X3-F1
#
_cell.length_a   1.000
_cell.length_b   1.000
_cell.length_c   1.000
_cell.angle_alpha   90.00
_cell.angle_beta   90.00
_cell.angle_gamma   90.00
#
_symmetry.space_group_name_H-M   'P 1'
#
loop_
_entity.id
_entity.type
_entity.pdbx_description
1 polymer ?
#
loop_
_entity_poly.entity_id
_entity_poly.type
_entity_poly.pdbx_seq_one_letter_code
_entity_poly.pdbx_strand_id
1 'polypeptide(L)'
;METEKKIIGRCPFCGGNVVKTCKGYRCEHNLGEQPSCVLNINGIIGNRKMNDEEIAELLEKRCILLDGFATKEGKTFPTVLELADDGNILMQPVIGKCPHCGGDIRVGSRAFNCSNYSNQAAPCSFAIWRNIGGHQLTLAEAKELCEKHITSGELEMYRDDGSIYRKRLGVSPDKLQIVKI
;
A
#
# COMPACT_ATOMS: atom_id res chain seq x y z
N MET A 1 -10.62 -25.38 -30.42
CA MET A 1 -11.00 -24.00 -30.07
C MET A 1 -9.98 -23.51 -29.09
N GLU A 2 -9.27 -22.43 -29.43
CA GLU A 2 -8.30 -21.83 -28.51
C GLU A 2 -9.09 -21.08 -27.43
N THR A 3 -8.95 -21.52 -26.18
CA THR A 3 -9.69 -20.95 -25.06
C THR A 3 -9.13 -19.59 -24.72
N GLU A 4 -9.95 -18.54 -24.84
CA GLU A 4 -9.59 -17.17 -24.50
C GLU A 4 -9.15 -17.06 -23.03
N LYS A 5 -8.01 -16.38 -22.77
CA LYS A 5 -7.47 -16.17 -21.43
C LYS A 5 -7.62 -14.70 -21.04
N LYS A 6 -8.10 -14.45 -19.81
CA LYS A 6 -8.12 -13.09 -19.25
C LYS A 6 -6.73 -12.69 -18.75
N ILE A 7 -6.08 -11.75 -19.45
CA ILE A 7 -4.80 -11.17 -19.07
C ILE A 7 -5.03 -10.00 -18.10
N ILE A 8 -4.30 -10.00 -16.99
CA ILE A 8 -4.40 -8.98 -15.93
C ILE A 8 -3.24 -7.98 -16.00
N GLY A 9 -2.06 -8.43 -16.42
CA GLY A 9 -0.87 -7.59 -16.50
C GLY A 9 0.36 -8.37 -16.95
N ARG A 10 1.53 -7.72 -16.87
CA ARG A 10 2.83 -8.33 -17.17
C ARG A 10 3.49 -8.83 -15.89
N CYS A 11 4.12 -10.00 -15.98
CA CYS A 11 4.84 -10.61 -14.87
C CYS A 11 6.13 -9.82 -14.60
N PRO A 12 6.34 -9.30 -13.37
CA PRO A 12 7.53 -8.50 -13.06
C PRO A 12 8.83 -9.31 -13.04
N PHE A 13 8.75 -10.65 -13.02
CA PHE A 13 9.92 -11.53 -12.98
C PHE A 13 10.43 -11.99 -14.35
N CYS A 14 9.53 -12.14 -15.34
CA CYS A 14 9.90 -12.69 -16.64
C CYS A 14 9.22 -12.02 -17.85
N GLY A 15 8.37 -11.00 -17.64
CA GLY A 15 7.68 -10.27 -18.72
C GLY A 15 6.51 -11.01 -19.38
N GLY A 16 6.29 -12.30 -19.07
CA GLY A 16 5.14 -13.06 -19.58
C GLY A 16 3.79 -12.51 -19.10
N ASN A 17 2.70 -12.94 -19.72
CA ASN A 17 1.35 -12.55 -19.31
C ASN A 17 0.98 -13.16 -17.96
N VAL A 18 0.36 -12.37 -17.09
CA VAL A 18 -0.32 -12.86 -15.89
C VAL A 18 -1.79 -13.06 -16.22
N VAL A 19 -2.27 -14.28 -16.05
CA VAL A 19 -3.64 -14.67 -16.38
C VAL A 19 -4.46 -14.94 -15.12
N LYS A 20 -5.75 -14.66 -15.19
CA LYS A 20 -6.71 -15.03 -14.15
C LYS A 20 -7.05 -16.52 -14.23
N THR A 21 -7.10 -17.16 -13.08
CA THR A 21 -7.45 -18.57 -12.89
C THR A 21 -8.54 -18.70 -11.83
N CYS A 22 -9.13 -19.89 -11.67
CA CYS A 22 -10.12 -20.12 -10.62
C CYS A 22 -9.54 -20.02 -9.18
N LYS A 23 -8.22 -20.15 -9.03
CA LYS A 23 -7.52 -20.07 -7.72
C LYS A 23 -6.90 -18.70 -7.44
N GLY A 24 -6.80 -17.83 -8.44
CA GLY A 24 -6.09 -16.55 -8.33
C GLY A 24 -5.48 -16.12 -9.65
N TYR A 25 -4.22 -15.72 -9.62
CA TYR A 25 -3.51 -15.07 -10.71
C TYR A 25 -2.14 -15.70 -10.90
N ARG A 26 -1.78 -16.03 -12.13
CA ARG A 26 -0.57 -16.81 -12.38
C ARG A 26 0.12 -16.36 -13.66
N CYS A 27 1.45 -16.31 -13.65
CA CYS A 27 2.19 -16.12 -14.88
C CYS A 27 1.96 -17.30 -15.83
N GLU A 28 1.83 -17.04 -17.12
CA GLU A 28 1.68 -18.09 -18.13
C GLU A 28 2.86 -19.09 -18.14
N HIS A 29 4.07 -18.64 -17.77
CA HIS A 29 5.26 -19.49 -17.60
C HIS A 29 5.30 -20.27 -16.27
N ASN A 30 4.30 -20.09 -15.40
CA ASN A 30 4.08 -20.91 -14.20
C ASN A 30 2.90 -21.90 -14.42
N LEU A 31 2.31 -21.96 -15.62
CA LEU A 31 1.30 -22.95 -15.97
C LEU A 31 1.96 -24.22 -16.51
N GLY A 32 1.55 -25.39 -16.00
CA GLY A 32 2.01 -26.69 -16.49
C GLY A 32 2.87 -27.47 -15.47
N GLU A 33 3.47 -28.56 -15.95
CA GLU A 33 4.22 -29.51 -15.12
C GLU A 33 5.65 -29.06 -14.79
N GLN A 34 6.23 -28.18 -15.62
CA GLN A 34 7.59 -27.66 -15.46
C GLN A 34 7.59 -26.13 -15.47
N PRO A 35 7.21 -25.48 -14.35
CA PRO A 35 7.15 -24.03 -14.28
C PRO A 35 8.55 -23.40 -14.35
N SER A 36 8.71 -22.38 -15.20
CA SER A 36 9.96 -21.61 -15.36
C SER A 36 9.88 -20.21 -14.71
N CYS A 37 8.72 -19.82 -14.19
CA CYS A 37 8.51 -18.59 -13.43
C CYS A 37 7.89 -18.91 -12.06
N VAL A 38 8.18 -18.10 -11.04
CA VAL A 38 7.68 -18.29 -9.66
C VAL A 38 6.33 -17.63 -9.37
N LEU A 39 5.86 -16.72 -10.23
CA LEU A 39 4.67 -15.91 -9.93
C LEU A 39 3.37 -16.72 -9.90
N ASN A 40 2.82 -16.85 -8.69
CA ASN A 40 1.52 -17.45 -8.43
C ASN A 40 0.87 -16.76 -7.21
N ILE A 41 -0.10 -15.88 -7.47
CA ILE A 41 -0.81 -15.10 -6.44
C ILE A 41 -2.19 -15.71 -6.19
N ASN A 42 -2.51 -16.05 -4.95
CA ASN A 42 -3.84 -16.52 -4.58
C ASN A 42 -4.89 -15.43 -4.76
N GLY A 43 -6.11 -15.80 -5.19
CA GLY A 43 -7.22 -14.86 -5.35
C GLY A 43 -7.80 -14.34 -4.04
N ILE A 44 -7.43 -14.97 -2.92
CA ILE A 44 -7.80 -14.56 -1.55
C ILE A 44 -6.51 -14.42 -0.75
N ILE A 45 -6.31 -13.27 -0.13
CA ILE A 45 -5.15 -12.92 0.69
C ILE A 45 -5.67 -12.33 1.99
N GLY A 46 -5.27 -12.87 3.15
CA GLY A 46 -5.70 -12.40 4.47
C GLY A 46 -7.22 -12.24 4.63
N ASN A 47 -7.97 -13.28 4.23
CA ASN A 47 -9.44 -13.32 4.25
C ASN A 47 -10.14 -12.26 3.38
N ARG A 48 -9.42 -11.69 2.40
CA ARG A 48 -9.93 -10.69 1.47
C ARG A 48 -9.78 -11.17 0.04
N LYS A 49 -10.86 -11.06 -0.74
CA LYS A 49 -10.82 -11.35 -2.18
C LYS A 49 -10.14 -10.21 -2.92
N MET A 50 -9.21 -10.54 -3.80
CA MET A 50 -8.49 -9.59 -4.64
C MET A 50 -9.23 -9.36 -5.96
N ASN A 51 -9.37 -8.11 -6.39
CA ASN A 51 -9.91 -7.78 -7.72
C ASN A 51 -8.80 -7.69 -8.78
N ASP A 52 -9.19 -7.47 -10.04
CA ASP A 52 -8.26 -7.49 -11.17
C ASP A 52 -7.36 -6.26 -11.18
N GLU A 53 -7.92 -5.10 -10.81
CA GLU A 53 -7.25 -3.81 -10.76
C GLU A 53 -6.16 -3.77 -9.68
N GLU A 54 -6.46 -4.29 -8.49
CA GLU A 54 -5.52 -4.41 -7.37
C GLU A 54 -4.33 -5.30 -7.70
N ILE A 55 -4.57 -6.39 -8.43
CA ILE A 55 -3.51 -7.29 -8.85
C ILE A 55 -2.68 -6.65 -9.96
N ALA A 56 -3.31 -5.99 -10.92
CA ALA A 56 -2.59 -5.24 -11.95
C ALA A 56 -1.66 -4.19 -11.32
N GLU A 57 -2.15 -3.41 -10.35
CA GLU A 57 -1.34 -2.44 -9.62
C GLU A 57 -0.24 -3.09 -8.79
N LEU A 58 -0.50 -4.22 -8.12
CA LEU A 58 0.52 -4.97 -7.38
C LEU A 58 1.63 -5.51 -8.30
N LEU A 59 1.29 -5.96 -9.51
CA LEU A 59 2.28 -6.42 -10.50
C LEU A 59 3.16 -5.28 -11.01
N GLU A 60 2.57 -4.09 -11.21
CA GLU A 60 3.27 -2.91 -11.69
C GLU A 60 4.17 -2.29 -10.62
N LYS A 61 3.61 -2.01 -9.43
CA LYS A 61 4.28 -1.26 -8.37
C LYS A 61 5.05 -2.15 -7.40
N ARG A 62 4.83 -3.46 -7.44
CA ARG A 62 5.32 -4.46 -6.46
C ARG A 62 4.87 -4.24 -5.01
N CYS A 63 4.17 -3.14 -4.72
CA CYS A 63 3.53 -2.90 -3.44
C CYS A 63 2.24 -2.10 -3.60
N ILE A 64 1.23 -2.40 -2.77
CA ILE A 64 -0.05 -1.70 -2.75
C ILE A 64 -0.62 -1.66 -1.33
N LEU A 65 -1.15 -0.50 -0.91
CA LEU A 65 -1.84 -0.36 0.36
C LEU A 65 -3.32 -0.65 0.18
N LEU A 66 -3.85 -1.60 0.96
CA LEU A 66 -5.24 -2.02 0.86
C LEU A 66 -5.91 -2.13 2.23
N ASP A 67 -7.23 -1.91 2.23
CA ASP A 67 -8.12 -2.07 3.37
C ASP A 67 -8.94 -3.35 3.25
N GLY A 68 -9.57 -3.77 4.35
CA GLY A 68 -10.57 -4.85 4.33
C GLY A 68 -10.00 -6.26 4.48
N PHE A 69 -8.74 -6.41 4.89
CA PHE A 69 -8.24 -7.68 5.41
C PHE A 69 -8.87 -7.97 6.76
N ALA A 70 -8.97 -9.24 7.13
CA ALA A 70 -9.56 -9.64 8.40
C ALA A 70 -8.76 -10.76 9.06
N THR A 71 -8.64 -10.71 10.39
CA THR A 71 -8.12 -11.84 11.16
C THR A 71 -9.11 -13.01 11.13
N LYS A 72 -8.74 -14.17 11.68
CA LYS A 72 -9.65 -15.31 11.78
C LYS A 72 -10.87 -15.00 12.64
N GLU A 73 -10.71 -14.09 13.60
CA GLU A 73 -11.73 -13.59 14.51
C GLU A 73 -12.60 -12.47 13.89
N GLY A 74 -12.35 -12.11 12.62
CA GLY A 74 -13.14 -11.12 11.89
C GLY A 74 -12.73 -9.66 12.14
N LYS A 75 -11.67 -9.40 12.91
CA LYS A 75 -11.18 -8.03 13.11
C LYS A 75 -10.55 -7.53 11.82
N THR A 76 -11.08 -6.44 11.27
CA THR A 76 -10.55 -5.85 10.04
C THR A 76 -9.30 -5.02 10.28
N PHE A 77 -8.38 -5.04 9.32
CA PHE A 77 -7.18 -4.22 9.36
C PHE A 77 -6.72 -3.85 7.95
N PRO A 78 -6.05 -2.69 7.80
CA PRO A 78 -5.34 -2.35 6.58
C PRO A 78 -3.89 -2.84 6.62
N THR A 79 -3.29 -3.09 5.47
CA THR A 79 -1.85 -3.37 5.36
C THR A 79 -1.34 -3.05 3.97
N VAL A 80 -0.02 -2.92 3.81
CA VAL A 80 0.63 -3.00 2.51
C VAL A 80 0.81 -4.46 2.13
N LEU A 81 0.48 -4.82 0.90
CA LEU A 81 0.94 -6.05 0.25
C LEU A 81 2.21 -5.73 -0.52
N GLU A 82 3.23 -6.58 -0.38
CA GLU A 82 4.48 -6.51 -1.13
C GLU A 82 4.71 -7.83 -1.87
N LEU A 83 5.03 -7.75 -3.15
CA LEU A 83 5.45 -8.88 -3.96
C LEU A 83 6.97 -9.05 -3.85
N ALA A 84 7.39 -10.00 -3.03
CA ALA A 84 8.79 -10.32 -2.78
C ALA A 84 9.47 -10.97 -4.00
N ASP A 85 10.79 -10.98 -4.03
CA ASP A 85 11.59 -11.49 -5.17
C ASP A 85 11.46 -13.00 -5.41
N ASP A 86 11.02 -13.74 -4.40
CA ASP A 86 10.71 -15.18 -4.49
C ASP A 86 9.28 -15.47 -4.97
N GLY A 87 8.49 -14.42 -5.25
CA GLY A 87 7.09 -14.52 -5.67
C GLY A 87 6.07 -14.57 -4.53
N ASN A 88 6.51 -14.55 -3.27
CA ASN A 88 5.60 -14.51 -2.12
C ASN A 88 4.96 -13.14 -1.95
N ILE A 89 3.71 -13.14 -1.45
CA ILE A 89 3.03 -11.91 -1.02
C ILE A 89 3.22 -11.72 0.48
N LEU A 90 3.91 -10.66 0.86
CA LEU A 90 4.13 -10.26 2.24
C LEU A 90 3.10 -9.21 2.67
N MET A 91 2.59 -9.32 3.89
CA MET A 91 1.78 -8.29 4.53
C MET A 91 2.66 -7.43 5.44
N GLN A 92 2.96 -6.21 5.00
CA GLN A 92 3.81 -5.28 5.75
C GLN A 92 3.00 -4.07 6.21
N PRO A 93 2.70 -3.94 7.52
CA PRO A 93 1.99 -2.76 8.01
C PRO A 93 2.92 -1.57 8.20
N VAL A 94 4.24 -1.75 8.22
CA VAL A 94 5.22 -0.67 8.43
C VAL A 94 5.54 0.01 7.10
N ILE A 95 5.46 1.34 7.07
CA ILE A 95 5.74 2.13 5.86
C ILE A 95 7.02 2.96 5.96
N GLY A 96 7.56 3.17 7.17
CA GLY A 96 8.74 4.00 7.36
C GLY A 96 9.02 4.25 8.84
N LYS A 97 9.95 5.17 9.11
CA LYS A 97 10.30 5.60 10.47
C LYS A 97 9.62 6.92 10.83
N CYS A 98 9.28 7.05 12.11
CA CYS A 98 8.62 8.21 12.66
C CYS A 98 9.61 9.38 12.70
N PRO A 99 9.31 10.51 12.04
CA PRO A 99 10.22 11.64 12.02
C PRO A 99 10.40 12.27 13.40
N HIS A 100 9.42 12.12 14.29
CA HIS A 100 9.44 12.64 15.66
C HIS A 100 10.33 11.83 16.60
N CYS A 101 10.13 10.49 16.65
CA CYS A 101 10.73 9.64 17.69
C CYS A 101 11.51 8.43 17.18
N GLY A 102 11.59 8.21 15.86
CA GLY A 102 12.30 7.08 15.25
C GLY A 102 11.60 5.72 15.33
N GLY A 103 10.43 5.62 15.98
CA GLY A 103 9.59 4.40 15.97
C GLY A 103 9.05 4.05 14.58
N ASP A 104 8.41 2.89 14.43
CA ASP A 104 7.82 2.52 13.14
C ASP A 104 6.55 3.33 12.87
N ILE A 105 6.35 3.79 11.63
CA ILE A 105 5.05 4.28 11.16
C ILE A 105 4.29 3.11 10.55
N ARG A 106 3.11 2.81 11.11
CA ARG A 106 2.25 1.70 10.71
C ARG A 106 0.96 2.18 10.06
N VAL A 107 0.50 1.46 9.04
CA VAL A 107 -0.80 1.71 8.42
C VAL A 107 -1.92 1.47 9.43
N GLY A 108 -2.81 2.44 9.56
CA GLY A 108 -4.08 2.34 10.27
C GLY A 108 -5.24 2.78 9.39
N SER A 109 -6.46 2.53 9.85
CA SER A 109 -7.67 2.74 9.02
C SER A 109 -7.92 4.21 8.66
N ARG A 110 -7.47 5.15 9.50
CA ARG A 110 -7.65 6.61 9.31
C ARG A 110 -6.36 7.37 9.10
N ALA A 111 -5.25 6.82 9.56
CA ALA A 111 -3.95 7.48 9.58
C ALA A 111 -2.84 6.42 9.57
N PHE A 112 -1.64 6.83 9.17
CA PHE A 112 -0.41 6.13 9.45
C PHE A 112 0.09 6.58 10.82
N ASN A 113 0.21 5.66 11.78
CA ASN A 113 0.43 5.98 13.19
C ASN A 113 1.82 5.53 13.64
N CYS A 114 2.47 6.33 14.48
CA CYS A 114 3.67 5.89 15.17
C CYS A 114 3.37 4.69 16.08
N SER A 115 4.24 3.67 16.05
CA SER A 115 4.15 2.47 16.88
C SER A 115 4.29 2.75 18.37
N ASN A 116 4.87 3.90 18.75
CA ASN A 116 5.11 4.28 20.14
C ASN A 116 3.93 5.06 20.75
N TYR A 117 2.78 5.14 20.09
CA TYR A 117 1.61 5.87 20.60
C TYR A 117 1.11 5.37 21.96
N SER A 118 1.30 4.08 22.25
CA SER A 118 0.90 3.43 23.50
C SER A 118 2.06 3.19 24.47
N ASN A 119 3.25 3.72 24.19
CA ASN A 119 4.38 3.63 25.11
C ASN A 119 4.09 4.45 26.37
N GLN A 120 4.16 3.82 27.55
CA GLN A 120 3.81 4.46 28.82
C GLN A 120 4.86 5.49 29.28
N ALA A 121 6.14 5.27 28.99
CA ALA A 121 7.24 6.13 29.44
C ALA A 121 7.48 7.31 28.50
N ALA A 122 7.34 7.09 27.19
CA ALA A 122 7.56 8.10 26.15
C ALA A 122 6.55 7.92 25.01
N PRO A 123 5.28 8.31 25.20
CA PRO A 123 4.25 8.20 24.16
C PRO A 123 4.57 9.11 22.99
N CYS A 124 4.30 8.63 21.77
CA CYS A 124 4.42 9.44 20.55
C CYS A 124 3.12 9.41 19.74
N SER A 125 2.42 10.53 19.73
CA SER A 125 1.15 10.70 19.02
C SER A 125 1.29 11.11 17.55
N PHE A 126 2.51 11.10 17.00
CA PHE A 126 2.73 11.46 15.60
C PHE A 126 1.91 10.55 14.67
N ALA A 127 1.13 11.19 13.80
CA ALA A 127 0.27 10.51 12.84
C ALA A 127 0.19 11.30 11.53
N ILE A 128 0.12 10.57 10.43
CA ILE A 128 -0.11 11.12 9.08
C ILE A 128 -1.52 10.72 8.69
N TRP A 129 -2.46 11.67 8.62
CA TRP A 129 -3.83 11.37 8.19
C TRP A 129 -3.87 10.88 6.75
N ARG A 130 -4.70 9.88 6.48
CA ARG A 130 -4.89 9.34 5.12
C ARG A 130 -5.69 10.29 4.22
N ASN A 131 -6.45 11.21 4.80
CA ASN A 131 -7.10 12.29 4.09
C ASN A 131 -6.67 13.64 4.67
N ILE A 132 -6.11 14.51 3.83
CA ILE A 132 -5.70 15.86 4.23
C ILE A 132 -6.21 16.85 3.21
N GLY A 133 -7.18 17.69 3.60
CA GLY A 133 -7.78 18.67 2.69
C GLY A 133 -8.50 18.03 1.51
N GLY A 134 -9.08 16.84 1.69
CA GLY A 134 -9.75 16.08 0.63
C GLY A 134 -8.82 15.22 -0.22
N HIS A 135 -7.50 15.44 -0.18
CA HIS A 135 -6.52 14.57 -0.84
C HIS A 135 -6.42 13.23 -0.13
N GLN A 136 -6.58 12.12 -0.87
CA GLN A 136 -6.31 10.77 -0.36
C GLN A 136 -4.81 10.48 -0.50
N LEU A 137 -4.12 10.44 0.64
CA LEU A 137 -2.69 10.25 0.68
C LEU A 137 -2.31 8.86 0.18
N THR A 138 -1.44 8.81 -0.82
CA THR A 138 -0.91 7.56 -1.36
C THR A 138 0.16 6.98 -0.42
N LEU A 139 0.44 5.68 -0.58
CA LEU A 139 1.55 5.03 0.14
C LEU A 139 2.89 5.72 -0.16
N ALA A 140 3.14 6.10 -1.41
CA ALA A 140 4.37 6.76 -1.81
C ALA A 140 4.54 8.12 -1.12
N GLU A 141 3.48 8.95 -1.11
CA GLU A 141 3.49 10.25 -0.42
C GLU A 141 3.70 10.08 1.10
N ALA A 142 3.06 9.09 1.73
CA ALA A 142 3.26 8.80 3.14
C ALA A 142 4.71 8.37 3.45
N LYS A 143 5.32 7.55 2.58
CA LYS A 143 6.75 7.19 2.66
C LYS A 143 7.64 8.41 2.50
N GLU A 144 7.36 9.28 1.52
CA GLU A 144 8.11 10.53 1.34
C GLU A 144 8.04 11.43 2.58
N LEU A 145 6.88 11.54 3.24
CA LEU A 145 6.76 12.30 4.48
C LEU A 145 7.61 11.71 5.62
N CYS A 146 7.74 10.39 5.68
CA CYS A 146 8.60 9.72 6.67
C CYS A 146 10.10 9.97 6.39
N GLU A 147 10.50 9.92 5.12
CA GLU A 147 11.92 9.97 4.71
C GLU A 147 12.44 11.38 4.49
N LYS A 148 11.68 12.19 3.74
CA LYS A 148 12.08 13.52 3.26
C LYS A 148 11.47 14.65 4.08
N HIS A 149 10.54 14.34 4.99
CA HIS A 149 9.77 15.32 5.77
C HIS A 149 8.89 16.25 4.91
N ILE A 150 8.77 16.01 3.61
CA ILE A 150 7.98 16.82 2.68
C ILE A 150 7.67 16.02 1.41
N THR A 151 6.48 16.20 0.84
CA THR A 151 6.11 15.60 -0.45
C THR A 151 6.89 16.27 -1.57
N SER A 152 7.30 15.50 -2.58
CA SER A 152 8.07 15.99 -3.73
C SER A 152 7.31 17.05 -4.55
N GLY A 153 6.01 16.83 -4.77
CA GLY A 153 5.13 17.74 -5.51
C GLY A 153 4.04 18.37 -4.64
N GLU A 154 3.37 19.37 -5.22
CA GLU A 154 2.10 19.87 -4.68
C GLU A 154 0.99 18.84 -4.89
N LEU A 155 0.11 18.74 -3.91
CA LEU A 155 -1.05 17.86 -3.92
C LEU A 155 -2.31 18.68 -4.14
N GLU A 156 -3.26 18.12 -4.89
CA GLU A 156 -4.56 18.72 -5.11
C GLU A 156 -5.44 18.59 -3.87
N MET A 157 -5.98 19.71 -3.40
CA MET A 157 -6.84 19.77 -2.21
C MET A 157 -8.08 20.60 -2.50
N TYR A 158 -9.10 20.42 -1.67
CA TYR A 158 -10.42 21.01 -1.86
C TYR A 158 -10.84 21.84 -0.65
N ARG A 159 -11.44 23.00 -0.90
CA ARG A 159 -12.10 23.83 0.12
C ARG A 159 -13.56 23.41 0.29
N ASP A 160 -14.20 23.93 1.34
CA ASP A 160 -15.62 23.68 1.63
C ASP A 160 -16.54 24.21 0.51
N ASP A 161 -16.12 25.21 -0.25
CA ASP A 161 -16.83 25.75 -1.43
C ASP A 161 -16.57 24.94 -2.72
N GLY A 162 -15.80 23.85 -2.64
CA GLY A 162 -15.42 23.00 -3.76
C GLY A 162 -14.25 23.53 -4.61
N SER A 163 -13.71 24.72 -4.32
CA SER A 163 -12.56 25.24 -5.05
C SER A 163 -11.29 24.44 -4.77
N ILE A 164 -10.48 24.28 -5.81
CA ILE A 164 -9.22 23.54 -5.77
C ILE A 164 -8.10 24.48 -5.35
N TYR A 165 -7.23 24.02 -4.47
CA TYR A 165 -5.93 24.62 -4.19
C TYR A 165 -4.85 23.55 -4.16
N ARG A 166 -3.59 23.96 -4.39
CA ARG A 166 -2.44 23.06 -4.41
C ARG A 166 -1.43 23.48 -3.38
N LYS A 167 -0.96 22.50 -2.59
CA LYS A 167 0.01 22.70 -1.51
C LYS A 167 0.89 21.46 -1.38
N ARG A 168 2.11 21.64 -0.92
CA ARG A 168 2.92 20.50 -0.47
C ARG A 168 2.48 20.12 0.93
N LEU A 169 2.63 18.86 1.29
CA LEU A 169 2.55 18.43 2.67
C LEU A 169 3.95 18.28 3.23
N GLY A 170 4.18 18.79 4.43
CA GLY A 170 5.44 18.62 5.14
C GLY A 170 5.24 18.34 6.61
N VAL A 171 6.29 17.85 7.25
CA VAL A 171 6.36 17.66 8.69
C VAL A 171 6.69 19.01 9.33
N SER A 172 5.96 19.40 10.38
CA SER A 172 6.22 20.65 11.11
C SER A 172 7.64 20.68 11.69
N PRO A 173 8.22 21.87 11.97
CA PRO A 173 9.58 21.98 12.52
C PRO A 173 9.79 21.23 13.85
N ASP A 174 8.76 21.21 14.71
CA ASP A 174 8.74 20.43 15.96
C ASP A 174 8.51 18.92 15.75
N LYS A 175 8.26 18.52 14.50
CA LYS A 175 7.94 17.17 14.05
C LYS A 175 6.72 16.54 14.70
N LEU A 176 5.79 17.33 15.22
CA LEU A 176 4.59 16.83 15.89
C LEU A 176 3.44 16.53 14.93
N GLN A 177 3.40 17.15 13.75
CA GLN A 177 2.25 17.08 12.84
C GLN A 177 2.62 17.28 11.37
N ILE A 178 1.66 16.99 10.50
CA ILE A 178 1.73 17.32 9.08
C ILE A 178 1.07 18.68 8.84
N VAL A 179 1.76 19.55 8.10
CA VAL A 179 1.32 20.90 7.74
C VAL A 179 1.27 21.07 6.22
N LYS A 180 0.41 21.98 5.77
CA LYS A 180 0.31 22.39 4.37
C LYS A 180 1.27 23.57 4.16
N ILE A 181 2.24 23.42 3.26
CA ILE A 181 3.30 24.41 2.98
C ILE A 181 3.01 25.09 1.65
#